data_AF-T1EHT7-F1
#
_entry.id   AF-T1EHT7-F1
#
_cell.length_a   1.000
_cell.length_b   1.000
_cell.length_c   1.000
_cell.angle_alpha   90.00
_cell.angle_beta   90.00
_cell.angle_gamma   90.00
#
_symmetry.space_group_name_H-M   'P 1'
#
loop_
_entity.id
_entity.type
_entity.pdbx_description
1 polymer ?
#
loop_
_entity_poly.entity_id
_entity_poly.type
_entity_poly.pdbx_seq_one_letter_code
_entity_poly.pdbx_strand_id
1 'polypeptide(L)'
;WKPNELRLHLLPTLEKLYRLDESIPFRQPVDPVLLQIPDYFDIIKHPMDLSTIKRKLDTDGYQDPWQYVEDVWLMFENAWIYNRKTSRVHKFSTKLSEVFEGEIDGVMRALGFCCGRKYMFSPQALCCYGKAMCSIPVNAVYYSHQNRYVFCEKCFLDNKSEEMELNEDATQPNIRIRKELFEKTKNNQLEMEPFIECSLCGKKQHQICSLYLEAVWQGSFVCQQCSTANNIKRKENKYTAKRLPQTKLGTYLEARVNSFLTKSDCGAGEVTIRVLSSSEKTVEVKPLMRGRHGDEMPDSFPYTAKSIFAFEEIDGCSICFFGMHVQEYGSNSPAPNARRIYIAYLDSVNFFQPKHMRTPVYHEILIGYLDYVKKLGYATAHIWACPPSEGDDYIFHCHPPDMKIPKPKRLQDWYKKMLDRAIMEKIVVDYKDILKDAVENNISSATELPYFEGDFWPTVLEDSIKELEFEEEKRKRE
;
A
#
# COMPACT_ATOMS: atom_id res chain seq x y z
N TRP A 1 -17.50 16.82 -29.79
CA TRP A 1 -16.77 16.11 -30.87
C TRP A 1 -17.59 16.18 -32.15
N LYS A 2 -16.95 16.24 -33.34
CA LYS A 2 -17.70 16.03 -34.58
C LYS A 2 -18.03 14.53 -34.68
N PRO A 3 -19.27 14.11 -34.95
CA PRO A 3 -19.60 12.68 -34.87
C PRO A 3 -18.77 11.77 -35.80
N ASN A 4 -18.48 12.25 -37.02
CA ASN A 4 -17.58 11.57 -37.96
C ASN A 4 -16.16 11.33 -37.41
N GLU A 5 -15.69 12.18 -36.50
CA GLU A 5 -14.36 12.07 -35.88
C GLU A 5 -14.32 10.91 -34.87
N LEU A 6 -15.33 10.82 -33.98
CA LEU A 6 -15.43 9.70 -33.02
C LEU A 6 -15.52 8.37 -33.73
N ARG A 7 -16.36 8.30 -34.76
CA ARG A 7 -16.49 7.10 -35.59
C ARG A 7 -15.15 6.68 -36.19
N LEU A 8 -14.43 7.61 -36.81
CA LEU A 8 -13.16 7.33 -37.47
C LEU A 8 -12.13 6.70 -36.50
N HIS A 9 -12.09 7.21 -35.27
CA HIS A 9 -11.15 6.75 -34.25
C HIS A 9 -11.58 5.47 -33.53
N LEU A 10 -12.87 5.31 -33.22
CA LEU A 10 -13.39 4.21 -32.39
C LEU A 10 -13.86 2.99 -33.18
N LEU A 11 -14.24 3.14 -34.46
CA LEU A 11 -14.69 2.00 -35.25
C LEU A 11 -13.61 0.90 -35.39
N PRO A 12 -12.32 1.21 -35.60
CA PRO A 12 -11.27 0.19 -35.67
C PRO A 12 -11.18 -0.70 -34.42
N THR A 13 -11.41 -0.14 -33.23
CA THR A 13 -11.39 -0.94 -31.98
C THR A 13 -12.55 -1.92 -31.94
N LEU A 14 -13.74 -1.48 -32.38
CA LEU A 14 -14.93 -2.33 -32.45
C LEU A 14 -14.79 -3.43 -33.52
N GLU A 15 -14.26 -3.10 -34.71
CA GLU A 15 -14.02 -4.07 -35.78
C GLU A 15 -13.03 -5.16 -35.36
N LYS A 16 -12.00 -4.79 -34.60
CA LYS A 16 -11.04 -5.77 -34.09
C LYS A 16 -11.70 -6.78 -33.16
N LEU A 17 -12.65 -6.36 -32.32
CA LEU A 17 -13.46 -7.28 -31.52
C LEU A 17 -14.30 -8.22 -32.41
N TYR A 18 -14.98 -7.68 -33.43
CA TYR A 18 -15.79 -8.48 -34.36
C TYR A 18 -15.02 -9.58 -35.08
N ARG A 19 -13.72 -9.37 -35.38
CA ARG A 19 -12.88 -10.34 -36.09
C ARG A 19 -12.53 -11.58 -35.25
N LEU A 20 -12.70 -11.52 -33.94
CA LEU A 20 -12.43 -12.64 -33.03
C LEU A 20 -13.63 -13.60 -33.03
N ASP A 21 -13.38 -14.91 -33.01
CA ASP A 21 -14.43 -15.93 -32.91
C ASP A 21 -15.14 -15.85 -31.57
N GLU A 22 -14.43 -15.43 -30.53
CA GLU A 22 -14.95 -15.18 -29.19
C GLU A 22 -16.08 -14.13 -29.18
N SER A 23 -16.14 -13.27 -30.20
CA SER A 23 -17.18 -12.23 -30.30
C SER A 23 -18.56 -12.77 -30.62
N ILE A 24 -18.71 -13.99 -31.16
CA ILE A 24 -19.97 -14.52 -31.69
C ILE A 24 -21.16 -14.32 -30.73
N PRO A 25 -21.08 -14.66 -29.43
CA PRO A 25 -22.19 -14.47 -28.48
C PRO A 25 -22.57 -13.01 -28.20
N PHE A 26 -21.70 -12.07 -28.56
CA PHE A 26 -21.82 -10.63 -28.26
C PHE A 26 -22.22 -9.82 -29.49
N ARG A 27 -22.35 -10.44 -30.67
CA ARG A 27 -22.57 -9.73 -31.94
C ARG A 27 -23.98 -9.17 -32.09
N GLN A 28 -24.95 -9.67 -31.32
CA GLN A 28 -26.36 -9.33 -31.39
C GLN A 28 -26.94 -9.22 -29.97
N PRO A 29 -28.06 -8.51 -29.78
CA PRO A 29 -28.75 -8.46 -28.50
C PRO A 29 -29.09 -9.88 -28.01
N VAL A 30 -28.94 -10.11 -26.71
CA VAL A 30 -29.30 -11.38 -26.09
C VAL A 30 -30.81 -11.60 -26.23
N ASP A 31 -31.20 -12.74 -26.82
CA ASP A 31 -32.58 -13.22 -26.87
C ASP A 31 -32.77 -14.33 -25.82
N PRO A 32 -33.39 -14.02 -24.67
CA PRO A 32 -33.50 -14.98 -23.58
C PRO A 32 -34.39 -16.18 -23.90
N VAL A 33 -35.35 -16.04 -24.83
CA VAL A 33 -36.27 -17.11 -25.23
C VAL A 33 -35.53 -18.10 -26.12
N LEU A 34 -34.85 -17.59 -27.15
CA LEU A 34 -34.08 -18.43 -28.07
C LEU A 34 -32.96 -19.19 -27.36
N LEU A 35 -32.29 -18.53 -26.41
CA LEU A 35 -31.18 -19.09 -25.65
C LEU A 35 -31.61 -19.89 -24.40
N GLN A 36 -32.90 -19.97 -24.12
CA GLN A 36 -33.47 -20.69 -22.97
C GLN A 36 -32.93 -20.22 -21.61
N ILE A 37 -32.79 -18.90 -21.45
CA ILE A 37 -32.27 -18.22 -20.26
C ILE A 37 -33.27 -17.18 -19.75
N PRO A 38 -34.49 -17.58 -19.34
CA PRO A 38 -35.60 -16.66 -19.09
C PRO A 38 -35.33 -15.62 -17.99
N ASP A 39 -34.39 -15.90 -17.09
CA ASP A 39 -33.98 -15.03 -15.98
C ASP A 39 -32.99 -13.93 -16.37
N TYR A 40 -32.57 -13.85 -17.64
CA TYR A 40 -31.52 -12.92 -18.07
C TYR A 40 -31.83 -11.46 -17.73
N PHE A 41 -33.05 -10.98 -18.01
CA PHE A 41 -33.43 -9.58 -17.69
C PHE A 41 -33.81 -9.37 -16.21
N ASP A 42 -33.98 -10.45 -15.45
CA ASP A 42 -34.11 -10.37 -13.99
C ASP A 42 -32.77 -10.04 -13.35
N ILE A 43 -31.67 -10.46 -13.97
CA ILE A 43 -30.29 -10.22 -13.51
C ILE A 43 -29.70 -8.98 -14.19
N ILE A 44 -29.77 -8.90 -15.52
CA ILE A 44 -29.14 -7.85 -16.33
C ILE A 44 -30.12 -6.72 -16.64
N LYS A 45 -29.89 -5.57 -16.02
CA LYS A 45 -30.80 -4.39 -16.11
C LYS A 45 -30.52 -3.47 -17.29
N HIS A 46 -29.30 -3.44 -17.79
CA HIS A 46 -28.90 -2.63 -18.94
C HIS A 46 -28.17 -3.48 -19.98
N PRO A 47 -28.89 -4.28 -20.78
CA PRO A 47 -28.29 -5.12 -21.80
C PRO A 47 -27.51 -4.30 -22.83
N MET A 48 -26.37 -4.83 -23.29
CA MET A 48 -25.53 -4.20 -24.31
C MET A 48 -24.83 -5.26 -25.17
N ASP A 49 -24.61 -4.96 -26.44
CA ASP A 49 -24.01 -5.86 -27.43
C ASP A 49 -23.30 -5.07 -28.56
N LEU A 50 -22.44 -5.75 -29.32
CA LEU A 50 -21.63 -5.11 -30.36
C LEU A 50 -22.45 -4.46 -31.48
N SER A 51 -23.62 -5.00 -31.85
CA SER A 51 -24.46 -4.40 -32.89
C SER A 51 -25.14 -3.12 -32.40
N THR A 52 -25.57 -3.11 -31.13
CA THR A 52 -26.12 -1.90 -30.50
C THR A 52 -25.06 -0.82 -30.39
N ILE A 53 -23.84 -1.16 -29.95
CA ILE A 53 -22.69 -0.24 -29.89
C ILE A 53 -22.36 0.29 -31.29
N LYS A 54 -22.27 -0.60 -32.28
CA LYS A 54 -22.00 -0.22 -33.67
C LYS A 54 -23.04 0.74 -34.21
N ARG A 55 -24.33 0.45 -33.99
CA ARG A 55 -25.44 1.31 -34.40
C ARG A 55 -25.34 2.68 -33.74
N LYS A 56 -25.11 2.74 -32.42
CA LYS A 56 -24.88 4.02 -31.71
C LYS A 56 -23.72 4.80 -32.31
N LEU A 57 -22.63 4.12 -32.69
CA LEU A 57 -21.47 4.76 -33.33
C LEU A 57 -21.75 5.18 -34.80
N ASP A 58 -22.59 4.44 -35.53
CA ASP A 58 -23.00 4.78 -36.91
C ASP A 58 -24.01 5.94 -36.93
N THR A 59 -24.82 6.12 -35.89
CA THR A 59 -25.91 7.11 -35.81
C THR A 59 -25.63 8.24 -34.83
N ASP A 60 -24.36 8.55 -34.56
CA ASP A 60 -23.93 9.68 -33.74
C ASP A 60 -24.50 9.68 -32.30
N GLY A 61 -24.76 8.49 -31.76
CA GLY A 61 -25.32 8.26 -30.42
C GLY A 61 -24.33 8.46 -29.27
N TYR A 62 -23.08 8.85 -29.55
CA TYR A 62 -22.05 9.14 -28.56
C TYR A 62 -21.57 10.58 -28.69
N GLN A 63 -21.57 11.31 -27.57
CA GLN A 63 -21.09 12.69 -27.49
C GLN A 63 -19.65 12.77 -26.96
N ASP A 64 -19.22 11.75 -26.20
CA ASP A 64 -17.93 11.61 -25.56
C ASP A 64 -17.42 10.17 -25.79
N PRO A 65 -16.17 9.94 -26.22
CA PRO A 65 -15.66 8.58 -26.42
C PRO A 65 -15.69 7.72 -25.15
N TRP A 66 -15.69 8.31 -23.95
CA TRP A 66 -15.91 7.53 -22.72
C TRP A 66 -17.26 6.82 -22.69
N GLN A 67 -18.31 7.37 -23.30
CA GLN A 67 -19.61 6.70 -23.39
C GLN A 67 -19.55 5.42 -24.25
N TYR A 68 -18.73 5.43 -25.30
CA TYR A 68 -18.45 4.22 -26.09
C TYR A 68 -17.66 3.20 -25.26
N VAL A 69 -16.62 3.66 -24.54
CA VAL A 69 -15.82 2.81 -23.66
C VAL A 69 -16.70 2.18 -22.57
N GLU A 70 -17.58 2.96 -21.95
CA GLU A 70 -18.55 2.52 -20.94
C GLU A 70 -19.48 1.44 -21.49
N ASP A 71 -20.05 1.59 -22.68
CA ASP A 71 -20.93 0.56 -23.27
C ASP A 71 -20.17 -0.73 -23.61
N VAL A 72 -18.93 -0.64 -24.10
CA VAL A 72 -18.10 -1.82 -24.38
C VAL A 72 -17.79 -2.57 -23.07
N TRP A 73 -17.45 -1.85 -22.00
CA TRP A 73 -17.25 -2.46 -20.67
C TRP A 73 -18.54 -3.01 -20.08
N LEU A 74 -19.67 -2.32 -20.23
CA LEU A 74 -20.99 -2.78 -19.77
C LEU A 74 -21.35 -4.12 -20.43
N MET A 75 -21.06 -4.30 -21.72
CA MET A 75 -21.23 -5.58 -22.40
C MET A 75 -20.40 -6.69 -21.74
N PHE A 76 -19.12 -6.43 -21.41
CA PHE A 76 -18.27 -7.43 -20.74
C PHE A 76 -18.73 -7.74 -19.31
N GLU A 77 -19.12 -6.71 -18.56
CA GLU A 77 -19.61 -6.81 -17.18
C GLU A 77 -20.92 -7.58 -17.10
N ASN A 78 -21.88 -7.29 -17.98
CA ASN A 78 -23.11 -8.06 -18.09
C ASN A 78 -22.83 -9.55 -18.30
N ALA A 79 -21.86 -9.88 -19.17
CA ALA A 79 -21.48 -11.25 -19.40
C ALA A 79 -20.81 -11.89 -18.18
N TRP A 80 -19.96 -11.17 -17.44
CA TRP A 80 -19.34 -11.69 -16.21
C TRP A 80 -20.32 -11.85 -15.06
N ILE A 81 -21.32 -10.97 -14.96
CA ILE A 81 -22.39 -11.02 -13.94
C ILE A 81 -23.28 -12.24 -14.19
N TYR A 82 -23.76 -12.41 -15.42
CA TYR A 82 -24.70 -13.49 -15.74
C TYR A 82 -24.02 -14.88 -15.80
N ASN A 83 -22.79 -14.95 -16.31
CA ASN A 83 -22.13 -16.23 -16.61
C ASN A 83 -21.08 -16.62 -15.55
N ARG A 84 -21.11 -17.89 -15.13
CA ARG A 84 -20.11 -18.47 -14.23
C ARG A 84 -18.69 -18.39 -14.81
N LYS A 85 -17.67 -18.20 -13.97
CA LYS A 85 -16.24 -18.11 -14.37
C LYS A 85 -15.75 -19.27 -15.24
N THR A 86 -16.31 -20.46 -15.06
CA THR A 86 -15.95 -21.67 -15.81
C THR A 86 -16.58 -21.74 -17.21
N SER A 87 -17.61 -20.95 -17.47
CA SER A 87 -18.36 -20.97 -18.72
C SER A 87 -17.55 -20.43 -19.91
N ARG A 88 -17.95 -20.83 -21.11
CA ARG A 88 -17.33 -20.37 -22.36
C ARG A 88 -17.54 -18.87 -22.58
N VAL A 89 -18.74 -18.34 -22.35
CA VAL A 89 -19.08 -16.91 -22.55
C VAL A 89 -18.27 -16.03 -21.59
N HIS A 90 -18.08 -16.45 -20.33
CA HIS A 90 -17.24 -15.70 -19.38
C HIS A 90 -15.78 -15.61 -19.84
N LYS A 91 -15.20 -16.72 -20.31
CA LYS A 91 -13.83 -16.76 -20.85
C LYS A 91 -13.71 -15.92 -22.13
N PHE A 92 -14.73 -15.96 -22.99
CA PHE A 92 -14.78 -15.15 -24.21
C PHE A 92 -14.84 -13.65 -23.89
N SER A 93 -15.70 -13.24 -22.97
CA SER A 93 -15.76 -11.85 -22.47
C SER A 93 -14.39 -11.37 -21.98
N THR A 94 -13.73 -12.20 -21.17
CA THR A 94 -12.38 -11.91 -20.65
C THR A 94 -11.36 -11.73 -21.77
N LYS A 95 -11.39 -12.60 -22.79
CA LYS A 95 -10.47 -12.49 -23.92
C LYS A 95 -10.71 -11.21 -24.74
N LEU A 96 -11.98 -10.87 -24.98
CA LEU A 96 -12.35 -9.66 -25.70
C LEU A 96 -11.97 -8.39 -24.92
N SER A 97 -12.14 -8.39 -23.60
CA SER A 97 -11.77 -7.24 -22.76
C SER A 97 -10.26 -6.98 -22.78
N GLU A 98 -9.43 -8.03 -22.73
CA GLU A 98 -7.96 -7.90 -22.87
C GLU A 98 -7.56 -7.25 -24.21
N VAL A 99 -8.19 -7.68 -25.31
CA VAL A 99 -7.93 -7.09 -26.63
C VAL A 99 -8.42 -5.65 -26.67
N PHE A 100 -9.62 -5.37 -26.17
CA PHE A 100 -10.15 -4.01 -26.15
C PHE A 100 -9.25 -3.05 -25.37
N GLU A 101 -8.81 -3.45 -24.17
CA GLU A 101 -7.94 -2.64 -23.31
C GLU A 101 -6.61 -2.30 -24.00
N GLY A 102 -6.03 -3.26 -24.73
CA GLY A 102 -4.80 -3.06 -25.50
C GLY A 102 -4.96 -2.04 -26.65
N GLU A 103 -6.14 -1.98 -27.29
CA GLU A 103 -6.37 -1.06 -28.41
C GLU A 103 -6.80 0.33 -27.97
N ILE A 104 -7.71 0.40 -27.00
CA ILE A 104 -8.41 1.64 -26.68
C ILE A 104 -7.48 2.70 -26.08
N ASP A 105 -6.41 2.29 -25.39
CA ASP A 105 -5.45 3.22 -24.77
C ASP A 105 -4.82 4.17 -25.80
N GLY A 106 -4.30 3.61 -26.89
CA GLY A 106 -3.68 4.41 -27.97
C GLY A 106 -4.67 5.35 -28.65
N VAL A 107 -5.90 4.87 -28.89
CA VAL A 107 -6.97 5.65 -29.54
C VAL A 107 -7.39 6.83 -28.66
N MET A 108 -7.62 6.59 -27.37
CA MET A 108 -8.01 7.64 -26.43
C MET A 108 -6.90 8.69 -26.27
N ARG A 109 -5.62 8.29 -26.26
CA ARG A 109 -4.49 9.25 -26.28
C ARG A 109 -4.46 10.09 -27.55
N ALA A 110 -4.72 9.50 -28.71
CA ALA A 110 -4.82 10.23 -29.98
C ALA A 110 -5.97 11.25 -29.96
N LEU A 111 -7.08 10.93 -29.30
CA LEU A 111 -8.20 11.85 -29.02
C LEU A 111 -7.89 12.85 -27.89
N GLY A 112 -6.70 12.81 -27.29
CA GLY A 112 -6.26 13.76 -26.28
C GLY A 112 -6.75 13.52 -24.85
N PHE A 113 -7.06 12.27 -24.55
CA PHE A 113 -7.20 11.76 -23.20
C PHE A 113 -5.85 11.26 -22.67
N CYS A 114 -5.73 11.09 -21.36
CA CYS A 114 -4.51 10.65 -20.68
C CYS A 114 -4.20 9.18 -20.98
N CYS A 115 -5.25 8.36 -21.01
CA CYS A 115 -5.26 6.97 -21.44
C CYS A 115 -6.70 6.56 -21.76
N GLY A 116 -6.87 5.35 -22.28
CA GLY A 116 -8.18 4.72 -22.52
C GLY A 116 -8.51 3.58 -21.58
N ARG A 117 -7.69 3.39 -20.54
CA ARG A 117 -7.80 2.25 -19.63
C ARG A 117 -8.89 2.48 -18.59
N LYS A 118 -9.46 1.38 -18.09
CA LYS A 118 -10.37 1.41 -16.95
C LYS A 118 -9.60 1.08 -15.69
N TYR A 119 -9.22 2.10 -14.92
CA TYR A 119 -8.52 1.90 -13.66
C TYR A 119 -9.49 1.71 -12.49
N MET A 120 -9.20 0.70 -11.68
CA MET A 120 -9.88 0.42 -10.43
C MET A 120 -8.84 0.26 -9.34
N PHE A 121 -9.12 0.77 -8.16
CA PHE A 121 -8.27 0.56 -6.99
C PHE A 121 -8.29 -0.92 -6.59
N SER A 122 -7.15 -1.41 -6.10
CA SER A 122 -7.04 -2.76 -5.54
C SER A 122 -8.07 -2.92 -4.43
N PRO A 123 -8.89 -3.99 -4.43
CA PRO A 123 -9.82 -4.24 -3.35
C PRO A 123 -9.06 -4.45 -2.04
N GLN A 124 -9.52 -3.80 -0.97
CA GLN A 124 -8.81 -3.78 0.31
C GLN A 124 -9.48 -4.71 1.31
N ALA A 125 -8.69 -5.31 2.21
CA ALA A 125 -9.25 -5.90 3.41
C ALA A 125 -9.79 -4.77 4.31
N LEU A 126 -10.99 -4.95 4.86
CA LEU A 126 -11.59 -3.95 5.74
C LEU A 126 -11.24 -4.24 7.19
N CYS A 127 -11.00 -3.21 8.01
CA CYS A 127 -10.84 -3.38 9.46
C CYS A 127 -12.19 -3.67 10.12
N CYS A 128 -12.26 -4.67 10.98
CA CYS A 128 -13.47 -5.06 11.71
C CYS A 128 -13.52 -4.36 13.07
N TYR A 129 -14.66 -3.76 13.41
CA TYR A 129 -14.89 -3.14 14.73
C TYR A 129 -15.10 -4.14 15.89
N GLY A 130 -15.14 -5.44 15.60
CA GLY A 130 -15.48 -6.46 16.60
C GLY A 130 -14.34 -6.83 17.55
N LYS A 131 -13.14 -7.07 17.02
CA LYS A 131 -11.95 -7.45 17.82
C LYS A 131 -10.76 -6.64 17.32
N ALA A 132 -9.87 -6.28 18.24
CA ALA A 132 -8.61 -5.64 17.89
C ALA A 132 -7.85 -6.49 16.86
N MET A 133 -7.27 -5.84 15.84
CA MET A 133 -6.54 -6.47 14.74
C MET A 133 -7.36 -7.48 13.90
N CYS A 134 -8.69 -7.43 13.94
CA CYS A 134 -9.53 -8.25 13.08
C CYS A 134 -9.72 -7.58 11.71
N SER A 135 -9.54 -8.35 10.63
CA SER A 135 -9.74 -7.89 9.25
C SER A 135 -10.80 -8.73 8.52
N ILE A 136 -11.41 -8.12 7.51
CA ILE A 136 -12.40 -8.70 6.61
C ILE A 136 -11.72 -8.89 5.25
N PRO A 137 -11.35 -10.12 4.87
CA PRO A 137 -10.69 -10.38 3.59
C PRO A 137 -11.51 -9.93 2.38
N VAL A 138 -10.84 -9.68 1.27
CA VAL A 138 -11.51 -9.45 -0.02
C VAL A 138 -12.37 -10.67 -0.37
N ASN A 139 -13.56 -10.40 -0.90
CA ASN A 139 -14.66 -11.35 -1.16
C ASN A 139 -15.31 -11.97 0.08
N ALA A 140 -14.89 -11.64 1.30
CA ALA A 140 -15.57 -12.12 2.50
C ALA A 140 -16.91 -11.41 2.69
N VAL A 141 -17.85 -12.13 3.31
CA VAL A 141 -19.15 -11.59 3.71
C VAL A 141 -18.98 -10.83 5.03
N TYR A 142 -19.63 -9.68 5.13
CA TYR A 142 -19.57 -8.83 6.31
C TYR A 142 -20.88 -8.05 6.51
N TYR A 143 -20.99 -7.40 7.66
CA TYR A 143 -22.13 -6.56 8.02
C TYR A 143 -21.69 -5.10 8.06
N SER A 144 -22.41 -4.23 7.36
CA SER A 144 -22.11 -2.80 7.22
C SER A 144 -23.29 -1.96 7.72
N HIS A 145 -23.00 -0.89 8.47
CA HIS A 145 -23.97 0.17 8.74
C HIS A 145 -23.45 1.49 8.18
N GLN A 146 -24.23 2.11 7.29
CA GLN A 146 -23.92 3.40 6.63
C GLN A 146 -22.55 3.43 5.93
N ASN A 147 -22.02 2.28 5.47
CA ASN A 147 -20.68 2.15 4.89
C ASN A 147 -19.53 2.68 5.78
N ARG A 148 -19.78 2.81 7.09
CA ARG A 148 -18.82 3.33 8.06
C ARG A 148 -18.45 2.27 9.09
N TYR A 149 -19.45 1.63 9.68
CA TYR A 149 -19.24 0.66 10.75
C TYR A 149 -19.37 -0.75 10.18
N VAL A 150 -18.26 -1.50 10.21
CA VAL A 150 -18.19 -2.81 9.58
C VAL A 150 -17.75 -3.89 10.57
N PHE A 151 -18.40 -5.05 10.49
CA PHE A 151 -18.07 -6.23 11.30
C PHE A 151 -17.95 -7.46 10.39
N CYS A 152 -16.90 -8.24 10.59
CA CYS A 152 -16.79 -9.55 9.95
C CYS A 152 -17.94 -10.45 10.41
N GLU A 153 -18.35 -11.39 9.55
CA GLU A 153 -19.47 -12.28 9.84
C GLU A 153 -19.30 -12.99 11.19
N LYS A 154 -18.09 -13.46 11.50
CA LYS A 154 -17.79 -14.10 12.79
C LYS A 154 -18.03 -13.18 13.99
N CYS A 155 -17.45 -11.96 14.00
CA CYS A 155 -17.60 -11.06 15.15
C CYS A 155 -19.05 -10.59 15.33
N PHE A 156 -19.78 -10.38 14.22
CA PHE A 156 -21.18 -9.96 14.26
C PHE A 156 -22.08 -11.05 14.85
N LEU A 157 -21.85 -12.32 14.48
CA LEU A 157 -22.62 -13.47 14.95
C LEU A 157 -22.21 -13.95 16.35
N ASP A 158 -20.92 -13.82 16.71
CA ASP A 158 -20.41 -14.19 18.03
C ASP A 158 -20.97 -13.27 19.13
N ASN A 159 -21.22 -11.99 18.82
CA ASN A 159 -21.86 -11.06 19.75
C ASN A 159 -23.29 -11.55 20.07
N LYS A 160 -23.63 -11.76 21.35
CA LYS A 160 -24.95 -12.25 21.78
C LYS A 160 -25.97 -11.14 22.06
N SER A 161 -25.56 -9.88 22.05
CA SER A 161 -26.44 -8.71 22.19
C SER A 161 -27.24 -8.47 20.89
N GLU A 162 -28.38 -7.80 21.03
CA GLU A 162 -29.16 -7.26 19.90
C GLU A 162 -28.51 -6.00 19.30
N GLU A 163 -27.57 -5.39 20.02
CA GLU A 163 -26.84 -4.18 19.64
C GLU A 163 -25.33 -4.45 19.50
N MET A 164 -24.73 -3.83 18.50
CA MET A 164 -23.28 -3.76 18.30
C MET A 164 -22.74 -2.53 19.02
N GLU A 165 -21.78 -2.72 19.92
CA GLU A 165 -21.06 -1.62 20.57
C GLU A 165 -19.83 -1.23 19.74
N LEU A 166 -19.62 0.07 19.57
CA LEU A 166 -18.51 0.65 18.83
C LEU A 166 -17.68 1.53 19.75
N ASN A 167 -16.38 1.26 19.81
CA ASN A 167 -15.40 2.07 20.51
C ASN A 167 -14.50 2.72 19.46
N GLU A 168 -14.80 3.96 19.05
CA GLU A 168 -13.93 4.71 18.13
C GLU A 168 -12.71 5.30 18.86
N ASP A 169 -12.86 5.70 20.13
CA ASP A 169 -11.79 6.26 20.96
C ASP A 169 -12.13 6.09 22.46
N ALA A 170 -11.11 5.90 23.31
CA ALA A 170 -11.27 5.80 24.77
C ALA A 170 -11.85 7.07 25.44
N THR A 171 -11.92 8.18 24.70
CA THR A 171 -12.44 9.47 25.15
C THR A 171 -13.84 9.80 24.63
N GLN A 172 -14.42 8.97 23.76
CA GLN A 172 -15.76 9.17 23.21
C GLN A 172 -16.76 8.15 23.78
N PRO A 173 -18.04 8.52 23.94
CA PRO A 173 -19.07 7.59 24.40
C PRO A 173 -19.28 6.46 23.38
N ASN A 174 -19.42 5.23 23.87
CA ASN A 174 -19.67 4.05 23.04
C ASN A 174 -20.95 4.25 22.22
N ILE A 175 -20.84 4.08 20.90
CA ILE A 175 -22.02 4.11 20.01
C ILE A 175 -22.62 2.70 20.02
N ARG A 176 -23.94 2.61 20.22
CA ARG A 176 -24.69 1.35 20.15
C ARG A 176 -25.62 1.36 18.94
N ILE A 177 -25.49 0.36 18.08
CA ILE A 177 -26.30 0.24 16.86
C ILE A 177 -26.98 -1.12 16.85
N ARG A 178 -28.31 -1.14 16.69
CA ARG A 178 -29.07 -2.39 16.59
C ARG A 178 -28.65 -3.19 15.37
N LYS A 179 -28.52 -4.51 15.54
CA LYS A 179 -28.10 -5.44 14.48
C LYS A 179 -29.01 -5.42 13.25
N GLU A 180 -30.31 -5.17 13.44
CA GLU A 180 -31.30 -5.06 12.36
C GLU A 180 -30.99 -3.93 11.37
N LEU A 181 -30.19 -2.93 11.77
CA LEU A 181 -29.79 -1.81 10.93
C LEU A 181 -28.53 -2.09 10.10
N PHE A 182 -27.91 -3.26 10.27
CA PHE A 182 -26.75 -3.65 9.48
C PHE A 182 -27.16 -4.44 8.25
N GLU A 183 -26.56 -4.08 7.12
CA GLU A 183 -26.76 -4.76 5.85
C GLU A 183 -25.69 -5.82 5.66
N LYS A 184 -26.14 -7.04 5.30
CA LYS A 184 -25.24 -8.13 4.93
C LYS A 184 -24.74 -7.88 3.51
N THR A 185 -23.44 -7.68 3.37
CA THR A 185 -22.77 -7.35 2.10
C THR A 185 -21.51 -8.19 1.90
N LYS A 186 -20.85 -8.04 0.76
CA LYS A 186 -19.64 -8.76 0.38
C LYS A 186 -18.55 -7.76 0.04
N ASN A 187 -17.33 -8.02 0.51
CA ASN A 187 -16.18 -7.15 0.25
C ASN A 187 -15.63 -7.37 -1.18
N ASN A 188 -16.42 -7.05 -2.19
CA ASN A 188 -16.08 -7.21 -3.60
C ASN A 188 -16.37 -5.96 -4.42
N GLN A 189 -16.66 -4.84 -3.76
CA GLN A 189 -16.85 -3.55 -4.42
C GLN A 189 -15.49 -3.04 -4.90
N LEU A 190 -15.42 -2.73 -6.19
CA LEU A 190 -14.25 -2.10 -6.80
C LEU A 190 -14.52 -0.62 -6.94
N GLU A 191 -13.61 0.20 -6.44
CA GLU A 191 -13.66 1.65 -6.58
C GLU A 191 -12.92 2.05 -7.86
N MET A 192 -13.56 2.83 -8.72
CA MET A 192 -12.94 3.33 -9.95
C MET A 192 -12.05 4.53 -9.64
N GLU A 193 -10.97 4.69 -10.39
CA GLU A 193 -10.16 5.91 -10.28
C GLU A 193 -11.02 7.14 -10.64
N PRO A 194 -10.99 8.21 -9.82
CA PRO A 194 -11.75 9.42 -10.12
C PRO A 194 -11.25 10.13 -11.38
N PHE A 195 -12.19 10.74 -12.10
CA PHE A 195 -11.91 11.62 -13.22
C PHE A 195 -11.93 13.08 -12.80
N ILE A 196 -11.15 13.90 -13.51
CA ILE A 196 -11.16 15.35 -13.44
C ILE A 196 -11.37 15.95 -14.82
N GLU A 197 -12.20 16.98 -14.92
CA GLU A 197 -12.54 17.62 -16.18
C GLU A 197 -11.64 18.82 -16.49
N CYS A 198 -11.09 18.87 -17.69
CA CYS A 198 -10.33 20.03 -18.15
C CYS A 198 -11.25 21.23 -18.38
N SER A 199 -10.98 22.35 -17.73
CA SER A 199 -11.82 23.57 -17.82
C SER A 199 -11.84 24.22 -19.20
N LEU A 200 -10.90 23.90 -20.09
CA LEU A 200 -10.81 24.47 -21.43
C LEU A 200 -11.46 23.61 -22.51
N CYS A 201 -11.27 22.28 -22.46
CA CYS A 201 -11.77 21.38 -23.50
C CYS A 201 -12.90 20.44 -23.04
N GLY A 202 -13.24 20.43 -21.75
CA GLY A 202 -14.27 19.56 -21.17
C GLY A 202 -13.91 18.08 -21.13
N LYS A 203 -12.70 17.68 -21.56
CA LYS A 203 -12.29 16.26 -21.57
C LYS A 203 -12.02 15.80 -20.15
N LYS A 204 -12.61 14.67 -19.78
CA LYS A 204 -12.37 13.94 -18.53
C LYS A 204 -11.04 13.19 -18.57
N GLN A 205 -10.17 13.44 -17.61
CA GLN A 205 -8.88 12.80 -17.46
C GLN A 205 -8.85 12.04 -16.14
N HIS A 206 -8.18 10.90 -16.08
CA HIS A 206 -7.88 10.24 -14.81
C HIS A 206 -7.09 11.19 -13.90
N GLN A 207 -7.52 11.33 -12.65
CA GLN A 207 -6.94 12.29 -11.71
C GLN A 207 -5.47 11.96 -11.40
N ILE A 208 -5.14 10.68 -11.21
CA ILE A 208 -3.78 10.21 -10.92
C ILE A 208 -2.90 10.38 -12.16
N CYS A 209 -3.39 10.01 -13.36
CA CYS A 209 -2.65 10.24 -14.61
C CYS A 209 -2.31 11.73 -14.82
N SER A 210 -3.22 12.62 -14.39
CA SER A 210 -3.04 14.07 -14.51
C SER A 210 -2.19 14.67 -13.38
N LEU A 211 -1.86 13.87 -12.36
CA LEU A 211 -1.22 14.26 -11.11
C LEU A 211 -1.79 15.59 -10.61
N TYR A 212 -3.12 15.70 -10.54
CA TYR A 212 -3.79 16.91 -10.09
C TYR A 212 -4.46 16.70 -8.74
N LEU A 213 -4.12 17.57 -7.80
CA LEU A 213 -4.71 17.62 -6.47
C LEU A 213 -5.15 19.05 -6.18
N GLU A 214 -6.43 19.23 -5.87
CA GLU A 214 -6.99 20.55 -5.52
C GLU A 214 -6.30 21.18 -4.31
N ALA A 215 -5.86 20.35 -3.36
CA ALA A 215 -5.08 20.78 -2.20
C ALA A 215 -3.72 21.40 -2.58
N VAL A 216 -3.15 21.00 -3.71
CA VAL A 216 -1.86 21.51 -4.21
C VAL A 216 -2.08 22.74 -5.09
N TRP A 217 -3.02 22.66 -6.03
CA TRP A 217 -3.30 23.71 -6.98
C TRP A 217 -4.72 24.24 -6.81
N GLN A 218 -4.82 25.45 -6.23
CA GLN A 218 -6.08 26.20 -6.24
C GLN A 218 -6.39 26.69 -7.65
N GLY A 219 -7.50 26.20 -8.22
CA GLY A 219 -8.01 26.59 -9.53
C GLY A 219 -8.71 25.44 -10.24
N SER A 220 -9.01 25.65 -11.52
CA SER A 220 -9.55 24.60 -12.38
C SER A 220 -8.42 23.85 -13.07
N PHE A 221 -8.60 22.54 -13.24
CA PHE A 221 -7.63 21.71 -13.95
C PHE A 221 -7.61 22.04 -15.46
N VAL A 222 -6.39 22.14 -16.01
CA VAL A 222 -6.15 22.28 -17.45
C VAL A 222 -5.26 21.12 -17.88
N CYS A 223 -5.72 20.33 -18.86
CA CYS A 223 -4.96 19.18 -19.36
C CYS A 223 -3.69 19.61 -20.11
N GLN A 224 -2.73 18.69 -20.24
CA GLN A 224 -1.42 18.97 -20.86
C GLN A 224 -1.52 19.51 -22.30
N GLN A 225 -2.48 19.01 -23.09
CA GLN A 225 -2.68 19.50 -24.46
C GLN A 225 -3.15 20.95 -24.49
N CYS A 226 -4.17 21.29 -23.71
CA CYS A 226 -4.67 22.66 -23.61
C CYS A 226 -3.62 23.59 -22.99
N SER A 227 -2.86 23.10 -22.02
CA SER A 227 -1.73 23.81 -21.42
C SER A 227 -0.68 24.16 -22.46
N THR A 228 -0.29 23.20 -23.31
CA THR A 228 0.68 23.43 -24.40
C THR A 228 0.13 24.36 -25.48
N ALA A 229 -1.09 24.11 -25.96
CA ALA A 229 -1.71 24.88 -27.04
C ALA A 229 -1.97 26.36 -26.68
N ASN A 230 -2.26 26.65 -25.41
CA ASN A 230 -2.53 28.00 -24.92
C ASN A 230 -1.35 28.61 -24.15
N ASN A 231 -0.18 27.95 -24.14
CA ASN A 231 1.00 28.35 -23.38
C ASN A 231 0.72 28.62 -21.88
N ILE A 232 -0.18 27.85 -21.29
CA ILE A 232 -0.55 27.94 -19.87
C ILE A 232 0.41 27.04 -19.09
N LYS A 233 1.20 27.61 -18.19
CA LYS A 233 2.06 26.83 -17.30
C LYS A 233 1.31 26.49 -16.02
N ARG A 234 1.36 25.23 -15.60
CA ARG A 234 0.88 24.82 -14.28
C ARG A 234 1.69 25.57 -13.21
N LYS A 235 1.02 26.09 -12.18
CA LYS A 235 1.69 26.73 -11.04
C LYS A 235 2.67 25.74 -10.40
N GLU A 236 3.79 26.25 -9.90
CA GLU A 236 4.78 25.42 -9.21
C GLU A 236 4.14 24.65 -8.03
N ASN A 237 4.46 23.37 -7.90
CA ASN A 237 4.08 22.60 -6.73
C ASN A 237 4.92 23.06 -5.52
N LYS A 238 4.26 23.59 -4.48
CA LYS A 238 4.93 24.02 -3.25
C LYS A 238 5.11 22.90 -2.23
N TYR A 239 4.44 21.76 -2.41
CA TYR A 239 4.44 20.60 -1.53
C TYR A 239 5.37 19.52 -2.10
N THR A 240 6.67 19.81 -2.12
CA THR A 240 7.69 18.88 -2.60
C THR A 240 8.53 18.35 -1.44
N ALA A 241 9.12 17.16 -1.61
CA ALA A 241 10.00 16.58 -0.61
C ALA A 241 11.16 17.52 -0.24
N LYS A 242 11.72 18.22 -1.24
CA LYS A 242 12.80 19.20 -1.05
C LYS A 242 12.43 20.33 -0.09
N ARG A 243 11.16 20.77 -0.10
CA ARG A 243 10.64 21.87 0.73
C ARG A 243 10.24 21.45 2.14
N LEU A 244 10.24 20.16 2.46
CA LEU A 244 10.03 19.70 3.83
C LEU A 244 11.19 20.16 4.73
N PRO A 245 10.93 20.46 6.02
CA PRO A 245 11.95 20.90 6.95
C PRO A 245 13.15 19.94 6.99
N GLN A 246 14.35 20.51 6.90
CA GLN A 246 15.59 19.75 6.99
C GLN A 246 15.95 19.49 8.46
N THR A 247 16.60 18.37 8.70
CA THR A 247 17.18 18.03 10.01
C THR A 247 18.64 17.63 9.82
N LYS A 248 19.46 17.71 10.88
CA LYS A 248 20.87 17.30 10.82
C LYS A 248 21.03 15.87 10.30
N LEU A 249 20.17 14.95 10.76
CA LEU A 249 20.15 13.57 10.29
C LEU A 249 19.73 13.48 8.82
N GLY A 250 18.63 14.13 8.42
CA GLY A 250 18.14 14.10 7.04
C GLY A 250 19.20 14.60 6.05
N THR A 251 19.78 15.77 6.33
CA THR A 251 20.86 16.35 5.51
C THR A 251 22.11 15.47 5.47
N TYR A 252 22.45 14.81 6.57
CA TYR A 252 23.59 13.91 6.63
C TYR A 252 23.42 12.68 5.71
N LEU A 253 22.25 12.04 5.79
CA LEU A 253 21.92 10.88 4.94
C LEU A 253 21.82 11.28 3.47
N GLU A 254 21.14 12.38 3.18
CA GLU A 254 20.98 12.93 1.83
C GLU A 254 22.34 13.21 1.18
N ALA A 255 23.23 13.91 1.89
CA ALA A 255 24.58 14.20 1.39
C ALA A 255 25.39 12.93 1.12
N ARG A 256 25.29 11.92 2.00
CA ARG A 256 25.97 10.65 1.83
C ARG A 256 25.48 9.92 0.57
N VAL A 257 24.15 9.77 0.41
CA VAL A 257 23.54 9.07 -0.73
C VAL A 257 23.87 9.78 -2.04
N ASN A 258 23.67 11.10 -2.12
CA ASN A 258 23.94 11.83 -3.34
C ASN A 258 25.44 11.83 -3.69
N SER A 259 26.33 11.94 -2.70
CA SER A 259 27.77 11.80 -2.94
C SER A 259 28.14 10.42 -3.52
N PHE A 260 27.48 9.35 -3.05
CA PHE A 260 27.65 8.01 -3.59
C PHE A 260 27.13 7.90 -5.03
N LEU A 261 25.94 8.45 -5.31
CA LEU A 261 25.35 8.43 -6.65
C LEU A 261 26.20 9.23 -7.66
N THR A 262 26.66 10.42 -7.30
CA THR A 262 27.54 11.25 -8.14
C THR A 262 28.87 10.55 -8.43
N LYS A 263 29.49 9.92 -7.42
CA LYS A 263 30.75 9.17 -7.61
C LYS A 263 30.58 7.94 -8.49
N SER A 264 29.39 7.34 -8.48
CA SER A 264 29.08 6.13 -9.26
C SER A 264 28.76 6.43 -10.73
N ASP A 265 28.55 7.71 -11.09
CA ASP A 265 28.17 8.17 -12.44
C ASP A 265 27.04 7.31 -13.07
N CYS A 266 26.02 7.02 -12.26
CA CYS A 266 25.01 6.03 -12.59
C CYS A 266 23.75 6.60 -13.26
N GLY A 267 23.71 7.93 -13.47
CA GLY A 267 22.55 8.61 -14.06
C GLY A 267 21.29 8.61 -13.18
N ALA A 268 21.40 8.35 -11.89
CA ALA A 268 20.28 8.43 -10.94
C ALA A 268 19.82 9.88 -10.72
N GLY A 269 18.53 10.05 -10.42
CA GLY A 269 18.00 11.34 -9.97
C GLY A 269 18.57 11.75 -8.61
N GLU A 270 18.40 13.02 -8.26
CA GLU A 270 18.76 13.51 -6.92
C GLU A 270 17.84 12.86 -5.87
N VAL A 271 18.45 12.33 -4.81
CA VAL A 271 17.71 11.77 -3.66
C VAL A 271 17.53 12.85 -2.61
N THR A 272 16.31 13.01 -2.12
CA THR A 272 15.99 13.87 -0.98
C THR A 272 15.66 12.99 0.23
N ILE A 273 16.23 13.26 1.41
CA ILE A 273 15.94 12.49 2.64
C ILE A 273 15.42 13.41 3.75
N ARG A 274 14.29 13.04 4.36
CA ARG A 274 13.63 13.85 5.38
C ARG A 274 13.25 13.01 6.60
N VAL A 275 13.44 13.60 7.78
CA VAL A 275 12.90 13.07 9.04
C VAL A 275 11.52 13.71 9.21
N LEU A 276 10.46 12.94 9.00
CA LEU A 276 9.08 13.45 8.99
C LEU A 276 8.46 13.49 10.39
N SER A 277 8.94 12.66 11.31
CA SER A 277 8.56 12.74 12.72
C SER A 277 9.73 12.42 13.63
N SER A 278 9.72 13.04 14.81
CA SER A 278 10.63 12.79 15.93
C SER A 278 9.87 13.06 17.22
N SER A 279 9.59 12.03 18.00
CA SER A 279 8.78 12.15 19.22
C SER A 279 9.35 11.30 20.35
N GLU A 280 9.40 11.85 21.55
CA GLU A 280 9.71 11.09 22.76
C GLU A 280 8.58 10.11 23.07
N LYS A 281 8.93 8.87 23.37
CA LYS A 281 8.04 7.76 23.70
C LYS A 281 8.65 6.94 24.84
N THR A 282 7.84 6.05 25.38
CA THR A 282 8.24 5.11 26.42
C THR A 282 7.70 3.73 26.06
N VAL A 283 8.52 2.68 26.20
CA VAL A 283 8.06 1.29 26.16
C VAL A 283 7.90 0.80 27.60
N GLU A 284 6.72 0.28 27.92
CA GLU A 284 6.41 -0.30 29.22
C GLU A 284 6.80 -1.78 29.24
N VAL A 285 7.42 -2.23 30.34
CA VAL A 285 7.64 -3.65 30.58
C VAL A 285 6.28 -4.33 30.77
N LYS A 286 6.08 -5.44 30.05
CA LYS A 286 4.80 -6.16 30.01
C LYS A 286 4.50 -6.84 31.36
N PRO A 287 3.22 -7.16 31.64
CA PRO A 287 2.79 -7.52 32.99
C PRO A 287 3.48 -8.74 33.61
N LEU A 288 3.74 -9.81 32.86
CA LEU A 288 4.36 -11.01 33.43
C LEU A 288 5.85 -10.81 33.72
N MET A 289 6.58 -10.17 32.81
CA MET A 289 7.96 -9.74 33.04
C MET A 289 8.07 -8.82 34.26
N ARG A 290 7.17 -7.83 34.37
CA ARG A 290 7.10 -6.93 35.53
C ARG A 290 6.77 -7.67 36.82
N GLY A 291 5.82 -8.60 36.78
CA GLY A 291 5.43 -9.41 37.94
C GLY A 291 6.54 -10.33 38.42
N ARG A 292 7.33 -10.90 37.51
CA ARG A 292 8.41 -11.84 37.85
C ARG A 292 9.73 -11.15 38.22
N HIS A 293 10.05 -10.02 37.58
CA HIS A 293 11.37 -9.36 37.67
C HIS A 293 11.32 -7.86 37.99
N GLY A 294 10.20 -7.31 38.49
CA GLY A 294 10.02 -5.87 38.71
C GLY A 294 11.03 -5.22 39.67
N ASP A 295 11.62 -5.97 40.58
CA ASP A 295 12.68 -5.47 41.48
C ASP A 295 14.06 -5.38 40.79
N GLU A 296 14.24 -6.07 39.67
CA GLU A 296 15.52 -6.20 38.94
C GLU A 296 15.57 -5.38 37.64
N MET A 297 14.44 -4.84 37.18
CA MET A 297 14.31 -4.15 35.89
C MET A 297 13.40 -2.92 36.02
N PRO A 298 13.73 -1.79 35.35
CA PRO A 298 12.83 -0.63 35.30
C PRO A 298 11.45 -0.98 34.74
N ASP A 299 10.40 -0.32 35.24
CA ASP A 299 9.04 -0.49 34.71
C ASP A 299 8.90 -0.08 33.24
N SER A 300 9.76 0.83 32.78
CA SER A 300 9.71 1.35 31.41
C SER A 300 11.02 1.98 30.94
N PHE A 301 11.16 2.12 29.62
CA PHE A 301 12.35 2.66 28.95
C PHE A 301 11.97 3.82 28.02
N PRO A 302 12.45 5.06 28.27
CA PRO A 302 12.23 6.18 27.37
C PRO A 302 13.12 6.07 26.12
N TYR A 303 12.58 6.47 24.97
CA TYR A 303 13.26 6.52 23.68
C TYR A 303 12.70 7.59 22.76
N THR A 304 13.50 8.05 21.80
CA THR A 304 13.02 8.90 20.71
C THR A 304 12.61 8.03 19.52
N ALA A 305 11.35 8.11 19.09
CA ALA A 305 10.87 7.49 17.86
C ALA A 305 11.06 8.45 16.67
N LYS A 306 11.66 7.99 15.57
CA LYS A 306 11.80 8.79 14.34
C LYS A 306 11.28 8.06 13.11
N SER A 307 10.75 8.83 12.17
CA SER A 307 10.34 8.34 10.84
C SER A 307 11.13 9.05 9.75
N ILE A 308 11.81 8.28 8.91
CA ILE A 308 12.78 8.76 7.93
C ILE A 308 12.36 8.26 6.56
N PHE A 309 12.23 9.16 5.59
CA PHE A 309 11.79 8.83 4.24
C PHE A 309 12.75 9.37 3.19
N ALA A 310 12.95 8.61 2.12
CA ALA A 310 13.75 9.00 0.96
C ALA A 310 12.88 9.11 -0.30
N PHE A 311 13.16 10.14 -1.07
CA PHE A 311 12.43 10.52 -2.27
C PHE A 311 13.41 10.68 -3.43
N GLU A 312 13.03 10.23 -4.62
CA GLU A 312 13.77 10.46 -5.86
C GLU A 312 12.96 11.38 -6.78
N GLU A 313 13.61 12.29 -7.48
CA GLU A 313 12.97 13.09 -8.52
C GLU A 313 13.00 12.36 -9.87
N ILE A 314 11.83 11.93 -10.35
CA ILE A 314 11.65 11.24 -11.64
C ILE A 314 10.60 12.01 -12.44
N ASP A 315 10.94 12.41 -13.66
CA ASP A 315 10.06 13.19 -14.57
C ASP A 315 9.42 14.43 -13.91
N GLY A 316 10.20 15.13 -13.07
CA GLY A 316 9.76 16.33 -12.33
C GLY A 316 8.79 16.04 -11.16
N CYS A 317 8.64 14.77 -10.78
CA CYS A 317 7.80 14.33 -9.67
C CYS A 317 8.65 13.71 -8.54
N SER A 318 8.31 14.01 -7.28
CA SER A 318 8.96 13.36 -6.13
C SER A 318 8.31 12.01 -5.86
N ILE A 319 9.06 10.93 -6.01
CA ILE A 319 8.63 9.55 -5.72
C ILE A 319 9.22 9.13 -4.39
N CYS A 320 8.37 8.92 -3.38
CA CYS A 320 8.79 8.34 -2.10
C CYS A 320 9.06 6.84 -2.30
N PHE A 321 10.31 6.41 -2.14
CA PHE A 321 10.70 5.05 -2.49
C PHE A 321 11.17 4.20 -1.30
N PHE A 322 11.46 4.84 -0.16
CA PHE A 322 11.99 4.18 1.03
C PHE A 322 11.50 4.88 2.30
N GLY A 323 11.14 4.09 3.30
CA GLY A 323 10.73 4.55 4.62
C GLY A 323 11.36 3.69 5.71
N MET A 324 11.71 4.31 6.84
CA MET A 324 12.26 3.62 8.00
C MET A 324 11.80 4.28 9.30
N HIS A 325 11.37 3.46 10.25
CA HIS A 325 11.07 3.85 11.62
C HIS A 325 12.12 3.29 12.57
N VAL A 326 12.62 4.15 13.46
CA VAL A 326 13.68 3.80 14.42
C VAL A 326 13.30 4.22 15.84
N GLN A 327 13.82 3.48 16.81
CA GLN A 327 13.75 3.78 18.23
C GLN A 327 15.17 4.06 18.74
N GLU A 328 15.39 5.23 19.32
CA GLU A 328 16.69 5.67 19.82
C GLU A 328 16.67 5.80 21.35
N TYR A 329 17.30 4.86 22.05
CA TYR A 329 17.39 4.83 23.51
C TYR A 329 18.67 5.54 23.95
N GLY A 330 18.53 6.82 24.31
CA GLY A 330 19.66 7.70 24.64
C GLY A 330 20.41 7.29 25.91
N SER A 331 21.40 8.11 26.31
CA SER A 331 22.18 7.89 27.54
C SER A 331 21.35 7.98 28.82
N ASN A 332 20.18 8.60 28.76
CA ASN A 332 19.26 8.77 29.89
C ASN A 332 18.27 7.60 30.03
N SER A 333 18.24 6.69 29.05
CA SER A 333 17.46 5.46 29.17
C SER A 333 18.19 4.49 30.10
N PRO A 334 17.50 3.81 31.02
CA PRO A 334 18.16 2.88 31.94
C PRO A 334 18.67 1.64 31.21
N ALA A 335 19.59 0.92 31.86
CA ALA A 335 19.99 -0.41 31.40
C ALA A 335 18.76 -1.36 31.44
N PRO A 336 18.62 -2.30 30.48
CA PRO A 336 19.60 -2.67 29.46
C PRO A 336 19.58 -1.83 28.16
N ASN A 337 18.70 -0.84 28.03
CA ASN A 337 18.46 -0.13 26.77
C ASN A 337 19.39 1.06 26.50
N ALA A 338 20.10 1.56 27.51
CA ALA A 338 20.99 2.72 27.39
C ALA A 338 21.91 2.66 26.15
N ARG A 339 21.92 3.74 25.36
CA ARG A 339 22.77 3.92 24.14
C ARG A 339 22.54 2.87 23.05
N ARG A 340 21.31 2.36 22.90
CA ARG A 340 20.93 1.43 21.83
C ARG A 340 20.01 2.09 20.81
N ILE A 341 20.09 1.65 19.55
CA ILE A 341 19.06 1.93 18.55
C ILE A 341 18.41 0.63 18.10
N TYR A 342 17.15 0.70 17.71
CA TYR A 342 16.40 -0.40 17.13
C TYR A 342 15.72 0.06 15.84
N ILE A 343 15.97 -0.64 14.74
CA ILE A 343 15.26 -0.41 13.48
C ILE A 343 13.96 -1.21 13.55
N ALA A 344 12.86 -0.51 13.87
CA ALA A 344 11.57 -1.13 14.13
C ALA A 344 10.90 -1.63 12.85
N TYR A 345 10.85 -0.76 11.84
CA TYR A 345 10.26 -1.08 10.54
C TYR A 345 11.06 -0.41 9.43
N LEU A 346 11.20 -1.10 8.32
CA LEU A 346 11.75 -0.55 7.09
C LEU A 346 10.95 -1.11 5.92
N ASP A 347 10.65 -0.23 4.97
CA ASP A 347 9.88 -0.60 3.80
C ASP A 347 10.34 0.19 2.57
N SER A 348 9.99 -0.31 1.38
CA SER A 348 10.37 0.36 0.13
C SER A 348 9.46 0.01 -1.02
N VAL A 349 9.22 0.94 -1.94
CA VAL A 349 8.62 0.64 -3.25
C VAL A 349 9.71 0.56 -4.33
N ASN A 350 9.53 -0.35 -5.28
CA ASN A 350 10.61 -0.83 -6.14
C ASN A 350 10.97 0.08 -7.33
N PHE A 351 10.56 1.35 -7.30
CA PHE A 351 10.58 2.32 -8.42
C PHE A 351 11.86 3.14 -8.58
N PHE A 352 12.82 3.06 -7.65
CA PHE A 352 14.08 3.81 -7.73
C PHE A 352 14.81 3.61 -9.08
N GLN A 353 15.33 4.70 -9.66
CA GLN A 353 16.03 4.68 -10.93
C GLN A 353 17.52 5.12 -10.80
N PRO A 354 18.46 4.39 -11.44
CA PRO A 354 18.26 3.17 -12.19
C PRO A 354 18.07 1.94 -11.27
N LYS A 355 17.32 0.93 -11.73
CA LYS A 355 16.92 -0.24 -10.93
C LYS A 355 18.08 -0.98 -10.26
N HIS A 356 19.25 -1.04 -10.88
CA HIS A 356 20.42 -1.73 -10.35
C HIS A 356 21.07 -1.02 -9.15
N MET A 357 20.82 0.29 -8.99
CA MET A 357 21.34 1.10 -7.88
C MET A 357 20.43 1.09 -6.64
N ARG A 358 19.21 0.54 -6.75
CA ARG A 358 18.22 0.50 -5.66
C ARG A 358 18.77 -0.11 -4.36
N THR A 359 19.29 -1.34 -4.42
CA THR A 359 19.86 -1.99 -3.22
C THR A 359 21.09 -1.25 -2.68
N PRO A 360 22.07 -0.84 -3.50
CA PRO A 360 23.17 0.02 -3.05
C PRO A 360 22.70 1.28 -2.30
N VAL A 361 21.69 1.98 -2.80
CA VAL A 361 21.13 3.19 -2.17
C VAL A 361 20.50 2.88 -0.82
N TYR A 362 19.73 1.80 -0.70
CA TYR A 362 19.16 1.39 0.59
C TYR A 362 20.26 1.10 1.62
N HIS A 363 21.35 0.47 1.18
CA HIS A 363 22.51 0.24 2.04
C HIS A 363 23.18 1.56 2.43
N GLU A 364 23.31 2.54 1.54
CA GLU A 364 23.86 3.86 1.91
C GLU A 364 23.06 4.55 2.99
N ILE A 365 21.73 4.48 2.92
CA ILE A 365 20.84 5.09 3.91
C ILE A 365 21.08 4.42 5.28
N LEU A 366 21.08 3.09 5.33
CA LEU A 366 21.30 2.34 6.57
C LEU A 366 22.69 2.54 7.15
N ILE A 367 23.74 2.43 6.33
CA ILE A 367 25.13 2.64 6.76
C ILE A 367 25.32 4.09 7.23
N GLY A 368 24.74 5.06 6.51
CA GLY A 368 24.75 6.46 6.89
C GLY A 368 24.06 6.71 8.23
N TYR A 369 22.94 6.03 8.49
CA TYR A 369 22.23 6.12 9.76
C TYR A 369 23.08 5.57 10.90
N LEU A 370 23.66 4.38 10.74
CA LEU A 370 24.55 3.76 11.72
C LEU A 370 25.77 4.65 12.05
N ASP A 371 26.39 5.25 11.04
CA ASP A 371 27.51 6.18 11.23
C ASP A 371 27.09 7.45 11.97
N TYR A 372 25.92 8.00 11.64
CA TYR A 372 25.39 9.18 12.31
C TYR A 372 25.12 8.93 13.79
N VAL A 373 24.42 7.85 14.14
CA VAL A 373 24.11 7.53 15.53
C VAL A 373 25.35 7.12 16.33
N LYS A 374 26.33 6.45 15.70
CA LYS A 374 27.64 6.20 16.31
C LYS A 374 28.32 7.50 16.73
N LYS A 375 28.29 8.53 15.89
CA LYS A 375 28.86 9.87 16.21
C LYS A 375 28.13 10.58 17.33
N LEU A 376 26.85 10.27 17.55
CA LEU A 376 26.08 10.75 18.70
C LEU A 376 26.35 9.95 19.99
N GLY A 377 27.12 8.86 19.91
CA GLY A 377 27.49 8.03 21.06
C GLY A 377 26.52 6.88 21.36
N TYR A 378 25.68 6.48 20.40
CA TYR A 378 25.01 5.18 20.47
C TYR A 378 26.03 4.07 20.23
N ALA A 379 25.95 3.01 21.02
CA ALA A 379 26.95 1.94 21.06
C ALA A 379 26.51 0.69 20.28
N THR A 380 25.20 0.40 20.24
CA THR A 380 24.69 -0.86 19.67
C THR A 380 23.44 -0.61 18.84
N ALA A 381 23.35 -1.27 17.69
CA ALA A 381 22.20 -1.26 16.80
C ALA A 381 21.54 -2.63 16.75
N HIS A 382 20.21 -2.66 16.81
CA HIS A 382 19.40 -3.87 16.78
C HIS A 382 18.52 -3.89 15.53
N ILE A 383 18.52 -5.03 14.84
CA ILE A 383 17.76 -5.25 13.60
C ILE A 383 17.05 -6.60 13.72
N TRP A 384 15.72 -6.57 13.70
CA TRP A 384 14.93 -7.79 13.51
C TRP A 384 14.69 -8.00 12.01
N ALA A 385 15.38 -8.98 11.43
CA ALA A 385 15.25 -9.33 10.00
C ALA A 385 13.97 -10.13 9.72
N CYS A 386 12.81 -9.51 9.94
CA CYS A 386 11.49 -10.07 9.72
C CYS A 386 10.89 -9.51 8.42
N PRO A 387 10.58 -10.33 7.40
CA PRO A 387 9.78 -9.87 6.28
C PRO A 387 8.30 -9.76 6.69
N PRO A 388 7.52 -8.87 6.05
CA PRO A 388 6.09 -8.79 6.32
C PRO A 388 5.39 -10.11 5.95
N SER A 389 4.27 -10.39 6.63
CA SER A 389 3.40 -11.51 6.28
C SER A 389 2.79 -11.31 4.90
N GLU A 390 2.28 -12.38 4.29
CA GLU A 390 1.60 -12.28 3.00
C GLU A 390 0.36 -11.39 3.12
N GLY A 391 0.35 -10.28 2.36
CA GLY A 391 -0.74 -9.30 2.36
C GLY A 391 -0.60 -8.18 3.39
N ASP A 392 0.46 -8.18 4.21
CA ASP A 392 0.76 -7.09 5.15
C ASP A 392 1.79 -6.13 4.54
N ASP A 393 1.63 -4.83 4.81
CA ASP A 393 2.56 -3.78 4.43
C ASP A 393 3.12 -3.11 5.69
N TYR A 394 4.44 -2.89 5.77
CA TYR A 394 5.03 -2.24 6.95
C TYR A 394 4.78 -0.73 6.96
N ILE A 395 4.96 -0.06 5.82
CA ILE A 395 4.82 1.40 5.70
C ILE A 395 4.05 1.78 4.44
N PHE A 396 4.39 1.22 3.28
CA PHE A 396 3.78 1.61 2.01
C PHE A 396 2.59 0.70 1.68
N HIS A 397 1.40 1.26 1.83
CA HIS A 397 0.16 0.55 1.51
C HIS A 397 0.10 0.10 0.04
N CYS A 398 -0.29 -1.15 -0.18
CA CYS A 398 -0.56 -1.77 -1.47
C CYS A 398 0.65 -1.78 -2.42
N HIS A 399 1.66 -2.60 -2.07
CA HIS A 399 2.83 -2.80 -2.92
C HIS A 399 2.51 -3.26 -4.36
N PRO A 400 3.38 -2.95 -5.35
CA PRO A 400 3.23 -3.44 -6.71
C PRO A 400 3.13 -4.98 -6.77
N PRO A 401 2.18 -5.58 -7.52
CA PRO A 401 2.00 -7.04 -7.55
C PRO A 401 3.22 -7.84 -8.02
N ASP A 402 4.10 -7.23 -8.80
CA ASP A 402 5.36 -7.82 -9.27
C ASP A 402 6.51 -7.68 -8.27
N MET A 403 6.33 -6.90 -7.20
CA MET A 403 7.30 -6.74 -6.13
C MET A 403 7.27 -7.97 -5.22
N LYS A 404 8.37 -8.73 -5.26
CA LYS A 404 8.52 -9.93 -4.43
C LYS A 404 8.98 -9.56 -3.01
N ILE A 405 8.21 -9.98 -2.02
CA ILE A 405 8.62 -9.93 -0.61
C ILE A 405 9.79 -10.93 -0.40
N PRO A 406 10.93 -10.49 0.17
CA PRO A 406 12.06 -11.39 0.41
C PRO A 406 11.73 -12.42 1.48
N LYS A 407 12.09 -13.69 1.25
CA LYS A 407 12.05 -14.73 2.29
C LYS A 407 13.08 -14.41 3.41
N PRO A 408 12.90 -14.91 4.65
CA PRO A 408 13.75 -14.58 5.79
C PRO A 408 15.25 -14.72 5.51
N LYS A 409 15.69 -15.83 4.92
CA LYS A 409 17.11 -16.05 4.57
C LYS A 409 17.68 -14.99 3.63
N ARG A 410 16.90 -14.60 2.61
CA ARG A 410 17.33 -13.56 1.65
C ARG A 410 17.43 -12.19 2.31
N LEU A 411 16.51 -11.87 3.23
CA LEU A 411 16.54 -10.63 3.99
C LEU A 411 17.73 -10.59 4.96
N GLN A 412 18.02 -11.70 5.64
CA GLN A 412 19.22 -11.83 6.48
C GLN A 412 20.50 -11.61 5.67
N ASP A 413 20.64 -12.26 4.52
CA ASP A 413 21.82 -12.11 3.66
C ASP A 413 21.94 -10.68 3.10
N TRP A 414 20.81 -10.00 2.87
CA TRP A 414 20.77 -8.59 2.49
C TRP A 414 21.35 -7.68 3.59
N TYR A 415 20.92 -7.86 4.84
CA TYR A 415 21.48 -7.13 5.98
C TYR A 415 22.95 -7.46 6.23
N LYS A 416 23.35 -8.72 6.14
CA LYS A 416 24.77 -9.12 6.27
C LYS A 416 25.64 -8.41 5.24
N LYS A 417 25.23 -8.39 3.98
CA LYS A 417 25.95 -7.64 2.93
C LYS A 417 26.07 -6.13 3.23
N MET A 418 25.03 -5.54 3.83
CA MET A 418 25.06 -4.14 4.27
C MET A 418 26.07 -3.95 5.43
N LEU A 419 26.03 -4.82 6.44
CA LEU A 419 26.88 -4.75 7.62
C LEU A 419 28.35 -5.06 7.31
N ASP A 420 28.64 -6.04 6.46
CA ASP A 420 30.00 -6.34 5.99
C ASP A 420 30.62 -5.11 5.33
N ARG A 421 29.82 -4.37 4.55
CA ARG A 421 30.25 -3.11 3.97
C ARG A 421 30.47 -2.03 5.03
N ALA A 422 29.60 -1.92 6.02
CA ALA A 422 29.77 -0.98 7.12
C ALA A 422 31.04 -1.26 7.94
N ILE A 423 31.44 -2.54 8.09
CA ILE A 423 32.71 -2.95 8.72
C ILE A 423 33.90 -2.51 7.87
N MET A 424 33.87 -2.72 6.55
CA MET A 424 34.93 -2.26 5.65
C MET A 424 35.13 -0.74 5.72
N GLU A 425 34.04 0.02 5.92
CA GLU A 425 34.05 1.47 6.11
C GLU A 425 34.39 1.92 7.54
N LYS A 426 34.68 0.97 8.46
CA LYS A 426 35.01 1.21 9.88
C LYS A 426 33.89 1.92 10.67
N ILE A 427 32.66 1.79 10.19
CA ILE A 427 31.46 2.31 10.84
C ILE A 427 30.98 1.30 11.89
N VAL A 428 30.74 0.06 11.47
CA VAL A 428 30.42 -1.06 12.35
C VAL A 428 31.73 -1.74 12.78
N VAL A 429 31.83 -2.12 14.06
CA VAL A 429 33.01 -2.83 14.59
C VAL A 429 32.89 -4.31 14.27
N ASP A 430 31.77 -4.92 14.67
CA ASP A 430 31.36 -6.28 14.37
C ASP A 430 29.83 -6.39 14.41
N TYR A 431 29.29 -7.54 14.02
CA TYR A 431 27.90 -7.90 14.26
C TYR A 431 27.78 -9.39 14.58
N LYS A 432 26.79 -9.75 15.39
CA LYS A 432 26.53 -11.11 15.84
C LYS A 432 25.03 -11.38 15.76
N ASP A 433 24.65 -12.65 15.63
CA ASP A 433 23.30 -13.04 16.03
C ASP A 433 23.17 -12.93 17.55
N ILE A 434 21.94 -12.75 18.02
CA ILE A 434 21.65 -12.47 19.43
C ILE A 434 22.04 -13.60 20.37
N LEU A 435 22.00 -14.87 19.92
CA LEU A 435 22.43 -15.99 20.74
C LEU A 435 23.94 -15.93 20.98
N LYS A 436 24.72 -15.69 19.92
CA LYS A 436 26.17 -15.52 20.03
C LYS A 436 26.53 -14.31 20.90
N ASP A 437 25.83 -13.19 20.73
CA ASP A 437 26.03 -12.00 21.58
C ASP A 437 25.71 -12.28 23.05
N ALA A 438 24.60 -12.96 23.35
CA ALA A 438 24.22 -13.33 24.70
C ALA A 438 25.27 -14.23 25.38
N VAL A 439 25.78 -15.24 24.67
CA VAL A 439 26.83 -16.13 25.17
C VAL A 439 28.14 -15.36 25.45
N GLU A 440 28.58 -14.51 24.52
CA GLU A 440 29.83 -13.77 24.68
C GLU A 440 29.78 -12.70 25.77
N ASN A 441 28.60 -12.13 26.03
CA ASN A 441 28.38 -11.18 27.13
C ASN A 441 27.97 -11.85 28.45
N ASN A 442 27.93 -13.19 28.51
CA ASN A 442 27.51 -13.97 29.69
C ASN A 442 26.13 -13.55 30.23
N ILE A 443 25.18 -13.27 29.33
CA ILE A 443 23.80 -12.97 29.71
C ILE A 443 23.22 -14.16 30.48
N SER A 444 22.79 -13.90 31.70
CA SER A 444 22.33 -14.91 32.66
C SER A 444 20.87 -14.74 33.05
N SER A 445 20.30 -13.54 32.84
CA SER A 445 18.91 -13.21 33.10
C SER A 445 18.23 -12.57 31.89
N ALA A 446 16.91 -12.78 31.78
CA ALA A 446 16.08 -12.13 30.77
C ALA A 446 16.03 -10.60 30.94
N THR A 447 16.29 -10.08 32.14
CA THR A 447 16.33 -8.63 32.43
C THR A 447 17.53 -7.91 31.81
N GLU A 448 18.53 -8.66 31.35
CA GLU A 448 19.72 -8.12 30.68
C GLU A 448 19.52 -7.97 29.15
N LEU A 449 18.43 -8.55 28.60
CA LEU A 449 18.10 -8.41 27.19
C LEU A 449 17.48 -7.02 26.91
N PRO A 450 17.92 -6.32 25.85
CA PRO A 450 17.28 -5.06 25.45
C PRO A 450 15.79 -5.22 25.18
N TYR A 451 15.00 -4.25 25.64
CA TYR A 451 13.54 -4.34 25.64
C TYR A 451 12.93 -3.25 24.75
N PHE A 452 12.53 -3.59 23.52
CA PHE A 452 12.07 -2.62 22.51
C PHE A 452 10.57 -2.67 22.25
N GLU A 453 9.96 -1.54 21.88
CA GLU A 453 8.53 -1.51 21.54
C GLU A 453 8.27 -2.31 20.25
N GLY A 454 7.29 -3.22 20.27
CA GLY A 454 6.88 -4.01 19.10
C GLY A 454 7.90 -5.05 18.61
N ASP A 455 8.96 -5.31 19.38
CA ASP A 455 9.95 -6.35 19.06
C ASP A 455 9.47 -7.76 19.45
N PHE A 456 10.15 -8.78 18.91
CA PHE A 456 9.90 -10.19 19.16
C PHE A 456 10.10 -10.56 20.64
N TRP A 457 11.20 -10.12 21.26
CA TRP A 457 11.62 -10.59 22.58
C TRP A 457 10.64 -10.29 23.72
N PRO A 458 10.10 -9.07 23.86
CA PRO A 458 9.07 -8.79 24.87
C PRO A 458 7.88 -9.75 24.83
N THR A 459 7.43 -10.14 23.64
CA THR A 459 6.28 -11.04 23.48
C THR A 459 6.65 -12.47 23.86
N VAL A 460 7.80 -12.96 23.39
CA VAL A 460 8.28 -14.32 23.70
C VAL A 460 8.57 -14.49 25.18
N LEU A 461 9.05 -13.45 25.86
CA LEU A 461 9.30 -13.48 27.29
C LEU A 461 8.00 -13.66 28.09
N GLU A 462 6.92 -12.96 27.72
CA GLU A 462 5.60 -13.16 28.35
C GLU A 462 5.09 -14.59 28.12
N ASP A 463 5.18 -15.10 26.90
CA ASP A 463 4.76 -16.46 26.57
C ASP A 463 5.57 -17.51 27.36
N SER A 464 6.89 -17.30 27.46
CA SER A 464 7.79 -18.18 28.21
C SER A 464 7.50 -18.17 29.71
N ILE A 465 7.24 -17.00 30.31
CA ILE A 465 6.87 -16.91 31.73
C ILE A 465 5.56 -17.64 31.99
N LYS A 466 4.57 -17.46 31.12
CA LYS A 466 3.27 -18.13 31.23
C LYS A 466 3.40 -19.66 31.15
N GLU A 467 4.26 -20.16 30.26
CA GLU A 467 4.56 -21.60 30.17
C GLU A 467 5.24 -22.12 31.44
N LEU A 468 6.22 -21.38 31.98
CA LEU A 468 6.91 -21.73 33.22
C LEU A 468 5.95 -21.78 34.42
N GLU A 469 5.09 -20.78 34.58
CA GLU A 469 4.09 -20.74 35.65
C GLU A 469 3.12 -21.91 35.56
N PHE A 470 2.69 -22.27 34.34
CA PHE A 470 1.85 -23.44 34.11
C PHE A 470 2.55 -24.75 34.49
N GLU A 471 3.83 -24.91 34.15
CA GLU A 471 4.63 -26.07 34.57
C GLU A 471 4.84 -26.13 36.08
N GLU A 472 5.14 -25.00 36.73
CA GLU A 472 5.30 -24.90 38.18
C GLU A 472 4.02 -25.26 38.92
N GLU A 473 2.86 -24.79 38.44
CA GLU A 473 1.56 -25.20 38.99
C GLU A 473 1.30 -26.69 38.82
N LYS A 474 1.61 -27.25 37.66
CA LYS A 474 1.46 -28.69 37.41
C LYS A 474 2.33 -29.50 38.39
N ARG A 475 3.59 -29.11 38.59
CA ARG A 475 4.50 -29.74 39.55
C ARG A 475 4.06 -29.61 41.01
N LYS A 476 3.30 -28.57 41.36
CA LYS A 476 2.71 -28.42 42.71
C LYS A 476 1.47 -29.29 42.93
N ARG A 477 0.83 -29.74 41.85
CA ARG A 477 -0.37 -30.60 41.88
C ARG A 477 -0.03 -32.09 41.83
N GLU A 478 1.15 -32.44 41.31
CA GLU A 478 1.79 -33.75 41.39
C GLU A 478 2.53 -33.91 42.72
#